data_AF-A0A3B0G3M5-F1
#
_entry.id   AF-A0A3B0G3M5-F1
#
_cell.length_a   1.000
_cell.length_b   1.000
_cell.length_c   1.000
_cell.angle_alpha   90.00
_cell.angle_beta   90.00
_cell.angle_gamma   90.00
#
_symmetry.space_group_name_H-M   'P 1'
#
loop_
_entity.id
_entity.type
_entity.pdbx_description
1 polymer ?
#
loop_
_entity_poly.entity_id
_entity_poly.type
_entity_poly.pdbx_seq_one_letter_code
_entity_poly.pdbx_strand_id
1 'polypeptide(L)'
;MRRCSHEPAVAFLRTRLAEAFCLPVAAGPEQSGRGHEKGSAVVEFTFLALLLMVPVVYFVITVGQIQGGSFAVVGAADQAAKVYVAQPDGASAQAAAEQAVSIALADFGHRPEEASISTTCNPGDCQAAGTAVTVTVKLTVPLPFVPFSEGFRLAASEVEASATQLVGRFR
;
A
#
# COMPACT_ATOMS: atom_id res chain seq x y z
N MET A 1 -24.19 89.09 12.49
CA MET A 1 -22.71 89.04 12.39
C MET A 1 -22.17 88.10 13.47
N ARG A 2 -21.38 87.11 13.05
CA ARG A 2 -20.42 86.22 13.78
C ARG A 2 -20.93 85.40 14.98
N ARG A 3 -21.23 84.12 14.70
CA ARG A 3 -21.17 83.01 15.69
C ARG A 3 -19.69 82.76 16.04
N CYS A 4 -19.34 82.79 17.32
CA CYS A 4 -18.07 82.30 17.83
C CYS A 4 -18.17 80.79 18.06
N SER A 5 -17.33 80.06 17.35
CA SER A 5 -17.05 78.62 17.44
C SER A 5 -16.22 78.30 18.69
N HIS A 6 -16.73 77.44 19.57
CA HIS A 6 -15.95 76.86 20.68
C HIS A 6 -16.38 75.40 20.95
N GLU A 7 -16.34 74.56 19.90
CA GLU A 7 -16.80 73.17 19.93
C GLU A 7 -15.72 72.05 19.88
N PRO A 8 -14.39 72.25 19.83
CA PRO A 8 -13.48 71.10 19.75
C PRO A 8 -13.11 70.49 21.11
N ALA A 9 -13.11 71.27 22.20
CA ALA A 9 -12.58 70.83 23.49
C ALA A 9 -13.53 69.91 24.28
N VAL A 10 -14.84 70.15 24.20
CA VAL A 10 -15.86 69.42 24.98
C VAL A 10 -16.08 68.01 24.41
N ALA A 11 -15.98 67.86 23.09
CA ALA A 11 -16.09 66.56 22.42
C ALA A 11 -14.92 65.64 22.82
N PHE A 12 -13.69 66.16 22.82
CA PHE A 12 -12.50 65.38 23.14
C PHE A 12 -12.46 64.93 24.61
N LEU A 13 -12.95 65.77 25.53
CA LEU A 13 -13.01 65.45 26.96
C LEU A 13 -14.04 64.34 27.27
N ARG A 14 -15.18 64.32 26.56
CA ARG A 14 -16.20 63.28 26.70
C ARG A 14 -15.71 61.91 26.21
N THR A 15 -14.95 61.86 25.13
CA THR A 15 -14.41 60.61 24.59
C THR A 15 -13.41 59.97 25.55
N ARG A 16 -12.55 60.77 26.19
CA ARG A 16 -11.57 60.28 27.18
C ARG A 16 -12.21 59.83 28.49
N LEU A 17 -13.28 60.49 28.94
CA LEU A 17 -14.02 60.10 30.14
C LEU A 17 -14.82 58.80 29.95
N ALA A 18 -15.34 58.55 28.74
CA ALA A 18 -16.05 57.30 28.44
C ALA A 18 -15.12 56.07 28.45
N GLU A 19 -13.89 56.19 27.92
CA GLU A 19 -12.88 55.12 28.02
C GLU A 19 -12.50 54.81 29.48
N ALA A 20 -12.39 55.81 30.34
CA ALA A 20 -12.02 55.62 31.74
C ALA A 20 -13.13 54.95 32.59
N PHE A 21 -14.39 55.05 32.18
CA PHE A 21 -15.55 54.61 32.97
C PHE A 21 -16.23 53.31 32.48
N CYS A 22 -15.72 52.63 31.45
CA CYS A 22 -16.28 51.35 30.94
C CYS A 22 -17.82 51.35 30.83
N LEU A 23 -18.39 52.43 30.30
CA LEU A 23 -19.83 52.52 30.05
C LEU A 23 -20.20 51.65 28.83
N PRO A 24 -21.25 50.82 28.89
CA PRO A 24 -21.63 49.98 27.77
C PRO A 24 -22.13 50.82 26.60
N VAL A 25 -21.54 50.60 25.42
CA VAL A 25 -22.05 51.14 24.14
C VAL A 25 -23.36 50.44 23.81
N ALA A 26 -24.43 51.20 23.55
CA ALA A 26 -25.71 50.63 23.15
C ALA A 26 -25.57 49.93 21.79
N ALA A 27 -25.82 48.62 21.77
CA ALA A 27 -25.75 47.77 20.60
C ALA A 27 -26.84 48.13 19.58
N GLY A 28 -26.44 48.43 18.33
CA GLY A 28 -27.33 48.48 17.17
C GLY A 28 -27.76 47.08 16.72
N PRO A 29 -28.79 46.96 15.86
CA PRO A 29 -29.39 45.68 15.51
C PRO A 29 -28.39 44.78 14.79
N GLU A 30 -28.27 43.56 15.32
CA GLU A 30 -27.35 42.53 14.87
C GLU A 30 -27.67 42.08 13.43
N GLN A 31 -26.76 42.33 12.49
CA GLN A 31 -26.69 41.56 11.26
C GLN A 31 -26.11 40.18 11.58
N SER A 32 -26.96 39.28 12.07
CA SER A 32 -26.67 37.87 12.20
C SER A 32 -26.70 37.22 10.82
N GLY A 33 -25.59 37.39 10.09
CA GLY A 33 -25.38 36.91 8.72
C GLY A 33 -24.04 36.21 8.53
N ARG A 34 -23.46 35.66 9.60
CA ARG A 34 -22.43 34.64 9.52
C ARG A 34 -22.88 33.48 10.38
N GLY A 35 -23.43 32.45 9.72
CA GLY A 35 -23.59 31.15 10.34
C GLY A 35 -22.29 30.81 11.05
N HIS A 36 -22.39 30.61 12.35
CA HIS A 36 -21.27 30.30 13.22
C HIS A 36 -20.56 29.06 12.65
N GLU A 37 -19.41 29.24 12.00
CA GLU A 37 -18.48 28.16 11.64
C GLU A 37 -17.96 27.58 12.97
N LYS A 38 -18.75 26.68 13.58
CA LYS A 38 -18.37 25.88 14.76
C LYS A 38 -17.59 24.64 14.31
N GLY A 39 -16.63 24.83 13.40
CA GLY A 39 -15.68 23.80 13.02
C GLY A 39 -14.61 23.66 14.11
N SER A 40 -14.43 22.46 14.65
CA SER A 40 -13.31 22.19 15.54
C SER A 40 -12.08 21.87 14.70
N ALA A 41 -11.12 22.79 14.62
CA ALA A 41 -9.89 22.64 13.82
C ALA A 41 -9.12 21.35 14.15
N VAL A 42 -9.18 20.90 15.42
CA VAL A 42 -8.58 19.63 15.85
C VAL A 42 -9.30 18.45 15.21
N VAL A 43 -10.63 18.47 15.15
CA VAL A 43 -11.43 17.38 14.55
C VAL A 43 -11.24 17.35 13.04
N GLU A 44 -11.23 18.50 12.38
CA GLU A 44 -11.02 18.59 10.92
C GLU A 44 -9.62 18.11 10.51
N PHE A 45 -8.59 18.53 11.24
CA PHE A 45 -7.23 18.05 10.99
C PHE A 45 -7.10 16.56 11.27
N THR A 46 -7.67 16.07 12.37
CA THR A 46 -7.64 14.63 12.70
C THR A 46 -8.38 13.81 11.65
N PHE A 47 -9.52 14.29 11.17
CA PHE A 47 -10.28 13.65 10.11
C PHE A 47 -9.49 13.59 8.81
N LEU A 48 -8.87 14.71 8.38
CA LEU A 48 -8.03 14.76 7.19
C LEU A 48 -6.80 13.84 7.33
N ALA A 49 -6.16 13.85 8.50
CA ALA A 49 -5.02 12.98 8.79
C ALA A 49 -5.41 11.51 8.69
N LEU A 50 -6.54 11.08 9.26
CA LEU A 50 -7.04 9.70 9.15
C LEU A 50 -7.44 9.36 7.71
N LEU A 51 -8.11 10.28 7.02
CA LEU A 51 -8.53 10.12 5.63
C LEU A 51 -7.34 9.87 4.70
N LEU A 52 -6.19 10.51 4.97
CA LEU A 52 -4.96 10.28 4.21
C LEU A 52 -4.14 9.09 4.73
N MET A 53 -4.03 8.94 6.05
CA MET A 53 -3.21 7.91 6.69
C MET A 53 -3.72 6.50 6.39
N VAL A 54 -5.03 6.26 6.47
CA VAL A 54 -5.60 4.93 6.28
C VAL A 54 -5.34 4.38 4.87
N PRO A 55 -5.63 5.10 3.77
CA PRO A 55 -5.30 4.64 2.42
C PRO A 55 -3.80 4.46 2.18
N VAL A 56 -2.97 5.35 2.73
CA VAL A 56 -1.51 5.25 2.56
C VAL A 56 -0.97 4.00 3.25
N VAL A 57 -1.38 3.72 4.48
CA VAL A 57 -0.97 2.50 5.20
C VAL A 57 -1.44 1.25 4.46
N TYR A 58 -2.69 1.24 3.99
CA TYR A 58 -3.22 0.14 3.18
C TYR A 58 -2.40 -0.07 1.89
N PHE A 59 -2.06 1.01 1.20
CA PHE A 59 -1.24 0.97 0.00
C PHE A 59 0.16 0.39 0.29
N VAL A 60 0.83 0.86 1.34
CA VAL A 60 2.16 0.37 1.74
C VAL A 60 2.13 -1.13 2.06
N ILE A 61 1.12 -1.60 2.79
CA ILE A 61 0.95 -3.03 3.09
C ILE A 61 0.74 -3.82 1.80
N THR A 62 -0.13 -3.36 0.91
CA THR A 62 -0.44 -4.04 -0.36
C THR A 62 0.80 -4.16 -1.24
N VAL A 63 1.56 -3.07 -1.43
CA VAL A 63 2.79 -3.08 -2.23
C VAL A 63 3.87 -3.93 -1.55
N GLY A 64 3.92 -3.97 -0.21
CA GLY A 64 4.79 -4.86 0.54
C GLY A 64 4.53 -6.34 0.24
N GLN A 65 3.26 -6.75 0.17
CA GLN A 65 2.86 -8.11 -0.19
C GLN A 65 3.25 -8.46 -1.63
N ILE A 66 3.04 -7.55 -2.58
CA ILE A 66 3.44 -7.75 -4.00
C ILE A 66 4.96 -7.93 -4.11
N GLN A 67 5.74 -7.11 -3.40
CA GLN A 67 7.20 -7.23 -3.36
C GLN A 67 7.64 -8.56 -2.73
N GLY A 68 7.04 -8.96 -1.61
CA GLY A 68 7.29 -10.26 -0.97
C GLY A 68 7.01 -11.42 -1.92
N GLY A 69 5.84 -11.43 -2.57
CA GLY A 69 5.50 -12.43 -3.58
C GLY A 69 6.47 -12.46 -4.76
N SER A 70 6.99 -11.30 -5.19
CA SER A 70 7.96 -11.21 -6.29
C SER A 70 9.30 -11.86 -5.92
N PHE A 71 9.78 -11.64 -4.69
CA PHE A 71 10.98 -12.33 -4.19
C PHE A 71 10.74 -13.83 -3.98
N ALA A 72 9.54 -14.21 -3.53
CA ALA A 72 9.14 -15.59 -3.37
C ALA A 72 9.21 -16.36 -4.71
N VAL A 73 8.61 -15.83 -5.79
CA VAL A 73 8.62 -16.51 -7.10
C VAL A 73 10.01 -16.58 -7.72
N VAL A 74 10.87 -15.56 -7.51
CA VAL A 74 12.26 -15.58 -7.98
C VAL A 74 13.05 -16.69 -7.27
N GLY A 75 12.98 -16.75 -5.94
CA GLY A 75 13.64 -17.78 -5.15
C GLY A 75 13.11 -19.18 -5.47
N ALA A 76 11.78 -19.32 -5.59
CA ALA A 76 11.12 -20.56 -5.94
C ALA A 76 11.56 -21.08 -7.31
N ALA A 77 11.57 -20.24 -8.35
CA ALA A 77 11.98 -20.65 -9.69
C ALA A 77 13.46 -21.07 -9.72
N ASP A 78 14.35 -20.30 -9.09
CA ASP A 78 15.79 -20.60 -9.01
C ASP A 78 16.07 -21.92 -8.30
N GLN A 79 15.45 -22.13 -7.13
CA GLN A 79 15.63 -23.37 -6.37
C GLN A 79 15.01 -24.56 -7.09
N ALA A 80 13.81 -24.41 -7.66
CA ALA A 80 13.14 -25.45 -8.43
C ALA A 80 13.98 -25.91 -9.63
N ALA A 81 14.55 -24.98 -10.40
CA ALA A 81 15.41 -25.32 -11.54
C ALA A 81 16.68 -26.07 -11.10
N LYS A 82 17.31 -25.66 -9.98
CA LYS A 82 18.50 -26.32 -9.42
C LYS A 82 18.22 -27.74 -8.94
N VAL A 83 17.16 -27.94 -8.16
CA VAL A 83 16.82 -29.28 -7.67
C VAL A 83 16.32 -30.18 -8.79
N TYR A 84 15.61 -29.65 -9.79
CA TYR A 84 15.13 -30.41 -10.93
C TYR A 84 16.28 -31.08 -11.67
N VAL A 85 17.33 -30.32 -12.00
CA VAL A 85 18.52 -30.88 -12.69
C VAL A 85 19.41 -31.72 -11.78
N ALA A 86 19.19 -31.73 -10.46
CA ALA A 86 19.93 -32.60 -9.55
C ALA A 86 19.33 -34.01 -9.47
N GLN A 87 18.06 -34.19 -9.84
CA GLN A 87 17.38 -35.48 -9.76
C GLN A 87 17.71 -36.40 -10.94
N PRO A 88 17.68 -37.73 -10.74
CA PRO A 88 18.08 -38.70 -11.75
C PRO A 88 17.04 -38.93 -12.86
N ASP A 89 15.76 -38.68 -12.59
CA ASP A 89 14.66 -38.93 -13.51
C ASP A 89 13.60 -37.81 -13.48
N GLY A 90 12.76 -37.75 -14.51
CA GLY A 90 11.78 -36.68 -14.67
C GLY A 90 10.70 -36.63 -13.59
N ALA A 91 10.28 -37.78 -13.04
CA ALA A 91 9.23 -37.83 -12.04
C ALA A 91 9.76 -37.34 -10.68
N SER A 92 10.95 -37.80 -10.27
CA SER A 92 11.61 -37.31 -9.06
C SER A 92 12.01 -35.83 -9.20
N ALA A 93 12.46 -35.39 -10.39
CA ALA A 93 12.77 -33.99 -10.69
C ALA A 93 11.57 -33.07 -10.52
N GLN A 94 10.41 -33.45 -11.06
CA GLN A 94 9.19 -32.67 -10.95
C GLN A 94 8.71 -32.59 -9.49
N ALA A 95 8.68 -33.72 -8.77
CA ALA A 95 8.29 -33.75 -7.36
C ALA A 95 9.24 -32.91 -6.48
N ALA A 96 10.55 -32.97 -6.72
CA ALA A 96 11.53 -32.16 -6.00
C ALA A 96 11.38 -30.67 -6.30
N ALA A 97 11.10 -30.30 -7.56
CA ALA A 97 10.84 -28.92 -7.94
C ALA A 97 9.58 -28.37 -7.26
N GLU A 98 8.47 -29.12 -7.28
CA GLU A 98 7.22 -28.75 -6.61
C GLU A 98 7.42 -28.57 -5.10
N GLN A 99 8.18 -29.47 -4.47
CA GLN A 99 8.53 -29.36 -3.06
C GLN A 99 9.37 -28.10 -2.78
N ALA A 100 10.38 -27.82 -3.60
CA ALA A 100 11.21 -26.62 -3.46
C ALA A 100 10.39 -25.33 -3.62
N VAL A 101 9.46 -25.29 -4.57
CA VAL A 101 8.52 -24.16 -4.70
C VAL A 101 7.65 -24.03 -3.46
N SER A 102 7.09 -25.12 -2.95
CA SER A 102 6.23 -25.07 -1.75
C SER A 102 6.96 -24.48 -0.53
N ILE A 103 8.23 -24.84 -0.34
CA ILE A 103 9.06 -24.31 0.75
C ILE A 103 9.36 -22.83 0.53
N ALA A 104 9.83 -22.46 -0.67
CA ALA A 104 10.18 -21.09 -0.99
C ALA A 104 8.98 -20.12 -0.92
N LEU A 105 7.78 -20.58 -1.28
CA LEU A 105 6.55 -19.78 -1.13
C LEU A 105 6.14 -19.64 0.34
N ALA A 106 6.27 -20.72 1.12
CA ALA A 106 5.93 -20.71 2.54
C ALA A 106 6.82 -19.73 3.34
N ASP A 107 8.08 -19.52 2.93
CA ASP A 107 8.98 -18.53 3.54
C ASP A 107 8.42 -17.09 3.48
N PHE A 108 7.57 -16.81 2.49
CA PHE A 108 6.89 -15.52 2.32
C PHE A 108 5.41 -15.55 2.75
N GLY A 109 4.95 -16.65 3.37
CA GLY A 109 3.57 -16.80 3.84
C GLY A 109 2.56 -17.13 2.75
N HIS A 110 3.02 -17.57 1.57
CA HIS A 110 2.15 -17.98 0.47
C HIS A 110 1.92 -19.48 0.47
N ARG A 111 0.71 -19.88 0.10
CA ARG A 111 0.37 -21.31 -0.02
C ARG A 111 0.65 -21.81 -1.42
N PRO A 112 1.06 -23.08 -1.58
CA PRO A 112 1.31 -23.66 -2.90
C PRO A 112 0.05 -23.66 -3.79
N GLU A 113 -1.16 -23.69 -3.22
CA GLU A 113 -2.40 -23.59 -4.01
C GLU A 113 -2.61 -22.23 -4.71
N GLU A 114 -1.90 -21.19 -4.26
CA GLU A 114 -1.96 -19.83 -4.81
C GLU A 114 -1.00 -19.64 -5.99
N ALA A 115 -0.18 -20.65 -6.28
CA ALA A 115 0.84 -20.64 -7.32
C ALA A 115 0.63 -21.72 -8.37
N SER A 116 1.17 -21.47 -9.57
CA SER A 116 1.29 -22.45 -10.65
C SER A 116 2.74 -22.56 -11.08
N ILE A 117 3.13 -23.78 -11.46
CA ILE A 117 4.49 -24.12 -11.84
C ILE A 117 4.45 -24.71 -13.25
N SER A 118 5.35 -24.26 -14.12
CA SER A 118 5.55 -24.85 -15.44
C SER A 118 7.02 -25.07 -15.73
N THR A 119 7.35 -26.23 -16.27
CA THR A 119 8.70 -26.62 -16.64
C THR A 119 8.78 -26.76 -18.16
N THR A 120 9.76 -26.11 -18.77
CA THR A 120 10.04 -26.21 -20.20
C THR A 120 11.49 -26.60 -20.43
N CYS A 121 11.76 -27.34 -21.50
CA CYS A 121 13.08 -27.91 -21.77
C CYS A 121 13.47 -27.69 -23.21
N ASN A 122 14.73 -27.32 -23.42
CA ASN A 122 15.30 -27.16 -24.75
C ASN A 122 16.73 -27.73 -24.81
N PRO A 123 16.98 -28.78 -25.61
CA PRO A 123 16.03 -29.56 -26.42
C PRO A 123 15.00 -30.33 -25.57
N GLY A 124 13.94 -30.85 -26.19
CA GLY A 124 12.74 -31.34 -25.49
C GLY A 124 12.92 -32.52 -24.52
N ASP A 125 14.10 -33.16 -24.49
CA ASP A 125 14.44 -34.14 -23.45
C ASP A 125 15.06 -33.44 -22.24
N CYS A 126 14.22 -33.23 -21.21
CA CYS A 126 14.58 -32.55 -19.97
C CYS A 126 15.70 -33.22 -19.17
N GLN A 127 16.01 -34.50 -19.40
CA GLN A 127 17.03 -35.24 -18.65
C GLN A 127 18.31 -35.46 -19.44
N ALA A 128 18.32 -35.12 -20.74
CA ALA A 128 19.52 -35.20 -21.54
C ALA A 128 20.58 -34.19 -21.07
N ALA A 129 21.83 -34.65 -21.02
CA ALA A 129 22.96 -33.79 -20.72
C ALA A 129 23.06 -32.62 -21.71
N GLY A 130 23.23 -31.40 -21.20
CA GLY A 130 23.27 -30.18 -22.00
C GLY A 130 21.90 -29.56 -22.30
N THR A 131 20.79 -30.19 -21.87
CA THR A 131 19.46 -29.57 -21.94
C THR A 131 19.34 -28.39 -20.99
N ALA A 132 18.79 -27.28 -21.48
CA ALA A 132 18.36 -26.15 -20.67
C ALA A 132 16.94 -26.41 -20.14
N VAL A 133 16.81 -26.52 -18.83
CA VAL A 133 15.54 -26.65 -18.13
C VAL A 133 15.16 -25.28 -17.56
N THR A 134 14.03 -24.74 -17.98
CA THR A 134 13.46 -23.49 -17.48
C THR A 134 12.23 -23.79 -16.64
N VAL A 135 12.29 -23.45 -15.35
CA VAL A 135 11.15 -23.50 -14.44
C VAL A 135 10.58 -22.10 -14.29
N THR A 136 9.26 -21.98 -14.46
CA THR A 136 8.51 -20.73 -14.29
C THR A 136 7.49 -20.91 -13.18
N VAL A 137 7.46 -19.95 -12.26
CA VAL A 137 6.54 -19.93 -11.12
C VAL A 137 5.71 -18.66 -11.21
N LYS A 138 4.39 -18.82 -11.19
CA LYS A 138 3.42 -17.71 -11.13
C LYS A 138 2.68 -17.77 -9.81
N LEU A 139 2.49 -16.64 -9.15
CA LEU A 139 1.82 -16.53 -7.86
C LEU A 139 0.76 -15.43 -7.93
N THR A 140 -0.43 -15.75 -7.43
CA THR A 140 -1.50 -14.77 -7.23
C THR A 140 -1.38 -14.16 -5.83
N VAL A 141 -1.16 -12.85 -5.73
CA VAL A 141 -1.03 -12.15 -4.44
C VAL A 141 -2.42 -11.67 -3.99
N PRO A 142 -2.93 -12.12 -2.83
CA PRO A 142 -4.25 -11.72 -2.34
C PRO A 142 -4.27 -10.28 -1.82
N LEU A 143 -5.45 -9.65 -1.83
CA LEU A 143 -5.63 -8.35 -1.19
C LEU A 143 -5.60 -8.48 0.34
N PRO A 144 -4.89 -7.59 1.06
CA PRO A 144 -4.87 -7.61 2.51
C PRO A 144 -6.22 -7.19 3.09
N PHE A 145 -6.62 -7.83 4.19
CA PHE A 145 -7.81 -7.48 4.99
C PHE A 145 -9.18 -7.60 4.27
N VAL A 146 -9.29 -8.43 3.22
CA VAL A 146 -10.57 -8.71 2.54
C VAL A 146 -11.20 -10.00 3.08
N PRO A 147 -12.34 -9.94 3.80
CA PRO A 147 -12.93 -11.11 4.47
C PRO A 147 -13.75 -12.05 3.56
N PHE A 148 -13.90 -11.74 2.26
CA PHE A 148 -14.77 -12.47 1.32
C PHE A 148 -14.04 -13.48 0.41
N SER A 149 -12.87 -13.97 0.83
CA SER A 149 -11.93 -14.75 0.01
C SER A 149 -12.47 -16.09 -0.53
N GLU A 150 -13.52 -16.66 0.07
CA GLU A 150 -14.01 -17.98 -0.36
C GLU A 150 -14.93 -17.94 -1.60
N GLY A 151 -15.62 -16.82 -1.84
CA GLY A 151 -16.59 -16.69 -2.95
C GLY A 151 -16.17 -15.73 -4.08
N PHE A 152 -15.27 -14.79 -3.79
CA PHE A 152 -14.77 -13.79 -4.75
C PHE A 152 -13.24 -13.71 -4.59
N ARG A 153 -12.49 -14.40 -5.46
CA ARG A 153 -11.02 -14.37 -5.45
C ARG A 153 -10.52 -13.04 -6.03
N LEU A 154 -10.53 -12.00 -5.21
CA LEU A 154 -9.96 -10.70 -5.58
C LEU A 154 -8.43 -10.77 -5.38
N ALA A 155 -7.70 -10.66 -6.49
CA ALA A 155 -6.24 -10.61 -6.48
C ALA A 155 -5.76 -9.15 -6.53
N ALA A 156 -4.72 -8.84 -5.75
CA ALA A 156 -4.04 -7.55 -5.81
C ALA A 156 -3.17 -7.46 -7.07
N SER A 157 -2.45 -8.54 -7.38
CA SER A 157 -1.57 -8.69 -8.54
C SER A 157 -1.27 -10.16 -8.80
N GLU A 158 -0.86 -10.47 -10.03
CA GLU A 158 -0.12 -11.70 -10.34
C GLU A 158 1.38 -11.33 -10.47
N VAL A 159 2.26 -12.17 -9.94
CA VAL A 159 3.71 -12.03 -10.05
C VAL A 159 4.30 -13.33 -10.60
N GLU A 160 5.32 -13.21 -11.44
CA GLU A 160 5.92 -14.35 -12.14
C GLU A 160 7.43 -14.19 -12.22
N ALA A 161 8.14 -15.31 -12.13
CA ALA A 161 9.56 -15.40 -12.42
C ALA A 161 9.91 -16.75 -13.05
N SER A 162 11.01 -16.77 -13.79
CA SER A 162 11.56 -17.98 -14.40
C SER A 162 13.06 -18.09 -14.14
N ALA A 163 13.55 -19.31 -13.96
CA ALA A 163 14.97 -19.60 -13.86
C ALA A 163 15.34 -20.78 -14.76
N THR A 164 16.52 -20.71 -15.37
CA THR A 164 17.02 -21.72 -16.31
C THR A 164 18.29 -22.35 -15.78
N GLN A 165 18.34 -23.67 -15.77
CA GLN A 165 19.50 -24.44 -15.35
C GLN A 165 19.85 -25.51 -16.42
N LEU A 166 21.15 -25.70 -16.65
CA LEU A 166 21.65 -26.72 -17.58
C LEU A 166 21.81 -28.07 -16.87
N VAL A 167 21.39 -29.15 -17.53
CA VAL A 167 21.65 -30.52 -17.09
C VAL A 167 23.13 -30.84 -17.28
N GLY A 168 23.81 -31.15 -16.17
CA GLY A 168 25.23 -31.50 -16.18
C GLY A 168 25.50 -32.84 -16.88
N ARG A 169 26.62 -32.91 -17.60
CA ARG A 169 27.10 -34.16 -18.24
C ARG A 169 27.73 -35.14 -17.25
N PHE A 170 28.17 -34.64 -16.10
CA PHE A 170 28.79 -35.42 -15.04
C PHE A 170 27.88 -35.33 -13.82
N ARG A 171 27.08 -36.37 -13.61
CA ARG A 171 26.27 -36.60 -12.41
C ARG A 171 26.94 -37.68 -11.57
#